data_AF-A0A9D0CE61-F1
#
_entry.id   AF-A0A9D0CE61-F1
#
_cell.length_a   1.000
_cell.length_b   1.000
_cell.length_c   1.000
_cell.angle_alpha   90.00
_cell.angle_beta   90.00
_cell.angle_gamma   90.00
#
_symmetry.space_group_name_H-M   'P 1'
#
loop_
_entity.id
_entity.type
_entity.pdbx_description
1 polymer ?
#
loop_
_entity_poly.entity_id
_entity_poly.type
_entity_poly.pdbx_seq_one_letter_code
_entity_poly.pdbx_strand_id
1 'polypeptide(L)'
;PNAEEKKVIEAYLSSLKEKQNLEPIVHREKDNKVHFYAPIIMQKKCLACHGTLGKDITKQTDSIIKSFYPLDKATGFKDGDLRGIWSITFNKN
;
A
#
# COMPACT_ATOMS: atom_id res chain seq x y z
N PRO A 1 -1.02 -10.87 -0.20
CA PRO A 1 -1.06 -10.66 1.26
C PRO A 1 -1.43 -11.95 2.01
N ASN A 2 -0.67 -12.29 3.06
CA ASN A 2 -0.98 -13.38 3.98
C ASN A 2 -2.12 -13.00 4.95
N ALA A 3 -2.54 -13.92 5.82
CA ALA A 3 -3.68 -13.70 6.71
C ALA A 3 -3.49 -12.50 7.66
N GLU A 4 -2.27 -12.30 8.16
CA GLU A 4 -1.98 -11.20 9.09
C GLU A 4 -1.87 -9.86 8.37
N GLU A 5 -1.20 -9.83 7.21
CA GLU A 5 -1.14 -8.64 6.35
C GLU A 5 -2.53 -8.18 5.93
N LYS A 6 -3.47 -9.11 5.66
CA LYS A 6 -4.87 -8.76 5.35
C LYS A 6 -5.54 -8.03 6.50
N LYS A 7 -5.42 -8.54 7.74
CA LYS A 7 -5.99 -7.88 8.93
C LYS A 7 -5.39 -6.49 9.14
N VAL A 8 -4.07 -6.35 8.97
CA VAL A 8 -3.38 -5.07 9.10
C VAL A 8 -3.86 -4.08 8.03
N ILE A 9 -4.02 -4.51 6.78
CA ILE A 9 -4.58 -3.68 5.70
C ILE A 9 -6.01 -3.25 6.05
N GLU A 10 -6.87 -4.17 6.51
CA GLU A 10 -8.25 -3.88 6.91
C GLU A 10 -8.32 -2.90 8.09
N ALA A 11 -7.41 -3.01 9.05
CA ALA A 11 -7.29 -2.07 10.16
C ALA A 11 -6.95 -0.66 9.64
N TYR A 12 -5.96 -0.52 8.75
CA TYR A 12 -5.62 0.77 8.17
C TYR A 12 -6.74 1.37 7.32
N LEU A 13 -7.45 0.55 6.54
CA LEU A 13 -8.62 1.01 5.78
C LEU A 13 -9.73 1.52 6.70
N SER A 14 -9.94 0.86 7.84
CA SER A 14 -10.92 1.29 8.85
C SER A 14 -10.52 2.60 9.50
N SER A 15 -9.27 2.74 9.95
CA SER A 15 -8.74 4.00 10.52
C SER A 15 -8.82 5.17 9.53
N LEU A 16 -8.55 4.93 8.23
CA LEU A 16 -8.73 5.95 7.18
C LEU A 16 -10.18 6.42 7.06
N LYS A 17 -11.12 5.47 7.08
CA LYS A 17 -12.56 5.79 7.02
C LYS A 17 -13.01 6.63 8.22
N GLU A 18 -12.43 6.36 9.38
CA GLU A 18 -12.66 7.09 10.63
C GLU A 18 -11.81 8.38 10.75
N LYS A 19 -11.01 8.70 9.72
CA LYS A 19 -10.09 9.87 9.67
C LYS A 19 -9.12 9.92 10.86
N GLN A 20 -8.72 8.76 11.36
CA GLN A 20 -7.69 8.63 12.38
C GLN A 20 -6.30 8.71 11.76
N ASN A 21 -5.32 9.15 12.55
CA ASN A 21 -3.92 9.05 12.15
C ASN A 21 -3.53 7.58 12.02
N LEU A 22 -2.80 7.26 10.95
CA LEU A 22 -2.27 5.91 10.75
C LEU A 22 -0.85 5.83 11.31
N GLU A 23 -0.69 5.03 12.35
CA GLU A 23 0.62 4.76 12.94
C GLU A 23 1.12 3.36 12.56
N PRO A 24 2.44 3.14 12.53
CA PRO A 24 2.97 1.80 12.36
C PRO A 24 2.48 0.83 13.44
N ILE A 25 2.21 -0.42 13.05
CA ILE A 25 1.77 -1.49 13.93
C ILE A 25 2.94 -2.42 14.23
N VAL A 26 3.16 -2.74 15.51
CA VAL A 26 4.19 -3.67 15.95
C VAL A 26 3.55 -4.86 16.66
N HIS A 27 3.70 -6.05 16.09
CA HIS A 27 3.28 -7.31 16.71
C HIS A 27 4.52 -8.07 17.19
N ARG A 28 4.52 -8.51 18.45
CA ARG A 28 5.58 -9.34 19.04
C ARG A 28 5.04 -10.74 19.26
N GLU A 29 5.67 -11.72 18.63
CA GLU A 29 5.34 -13.14 18.82
C GLU A 29 6.05 -13.71 20.06
N LYS A 30 5.60 -14.90 20.50
CA LYS A 30 6.11 -15.57 21.71
C LYS A 30 7.58 -15.99 21.61
N ASP A 31 8.11 -16.15 20.40
CA ASP A 31 9.48 -16.56 20.11
C ASP A 31 10.45 -15.36 19.99
N ASN A 32 10.01 -14.15 20.35
CA ASN A 32 10.70 -12.86 20.15
C ASN A 32 10.81 -12.41 18.70
N LYS A 33 10.10 -13.03 17.76
CA LYS A 33 9.95 -12.49 16.42
C LYS A 33 9.09 -11.24 16.47
N VAL A 34 9.53 -10.19 15.77
CA VAL A 34 8.82 -8.90 15.73
C VAL A 34 8.38 -8.63 14.30
N HIS A 35 7.08 -8.38 14.14
CA HIS A 35 6.50 -7.92 12.90
C HIS A 35 6.21 -6.43 13.00
N PHE A 36 6.69 -5.68 12.01
CA PHE A 36 6.46 -4.26 11.86
C PHE A 36 5.70 -4.02 10.56
N TYR A 37 4.64 -3.23 10.65
CA TYR A 37 3.85 -2.83 9.49
C TYR A 37 3.72 -1.31 9.45
N ALA A 38 3.84 -0.72 8.26
CA ALA A 38 3.62 0.70 8.07
C ALA A 38 2.81 0.95 6.79
N PRO A 39 1.84 1.88 6.81
CA PRO A 39 0.99 2.14 5.65
C PRO A 39 1.76 2.93 4.58
N ILE A 40 1.42 2.69 3.32
CA ILE A 40 1.88 3.49 2.19
C ILE A 40 0.68 4.27 1.67
N ILE A 41 0.67 5.58 1.91
CA ILE A 41 -0.41 6.47 1.50
C ILE A 41 -0.06 7.16 0.19
N MET A 42 -1.02 7.15 -0.73
CA MET A 42 -0.90 7.82 -2.00
C MET A 42 -0.75 9.33 -1.82
N GLN A 43 0.26 9.88 -2.46
CA GLN A 43 0.47 11.32 -2.58
C GLN A 43 0.21 11.73 -4.03
N LYS A 44 -0.13 13.00 -4.26
CA LYS A 44 -0.35 13.56 -5.62
C LYS A 44 0.68 13.12 -6.67
N LYS A 45 1.98 13.12 -6.33
CA LYS A 45 3.06 12.70 -7.25
C LYS A 45 2.98 11.22 -7.66
N CYS A 46 2.42 10.37 -6.82
CA CYS A 46 2.24 8.94 -7.08
C CYS A 46 1.21 8.70 -8.20
N LEU A 47 0.25 9.62 -8.37
CA LEU A 47 -0.87 9.46 -9.29
C LEU A 47 -0.47 9.54 -10.77
N ALA A 48 0.69 10.11 -11.08
CA ALA A 48 1.23 10.14 -12.44
C ALA A 48 1.38 8.73 -13.05
N CYS A 49 1.55 7.71 -12.21
CA CYS A 49 1.65 6.30 -12.62
C CYS A 49 0.56 5.40 -12.03
N HIS A 50 0.00 5.76 -10.86
CA HIS A 50 -0.96 4.92 -10.14
C HIS A 50 -2.39 5.51 -10.07
N GLY A 51 -2.62 6.69 -10.67
CA GLY A 51 -3.91 7.38 -10.65
C GLY A 51 -4.92 6.85 -11.66
N THR A 52 -5.90 7.67 -12.02
CA THR A 52 -6.94 7.31 -12.99
C THR A 52 -6.41 7.43 -14.43
N LEU A 53 -6.56 6.37 -15.23
CA LEU A 53 -6.15 6.37 -16.63
C LEU A 53 -6.85 7.46 -17.45
N GLY A 54 -6.08 8.21 -18.23
CA GLY A 54 -6.60 9.30 -19.08
C GLY A 54 -6.90 10.60 -18.33
N LYS A 55 -6.82 10.60 -16.99
CA LYS A 55 -6.91 11.79 -16.15
C LYS A 55 -5.57 12.11 -15.50
N ASP A 56 -5.05 11.18 -14.70
CA ASP A 56 -3.80 11.33 -13.96
C ASP A 56 -2.63 10.63 -14.68
N ILE A 57 -2.91 9.48 -15.31
CA ILE A 57 -1.94 8.71 -16.09
C ILE A 57 -2.11 9.03 -17.58
N THR A 58 -1.04 9.45 -18.24
CA THR A 58 -1.05 9.70 -19.68
C THR A 58 -1.11 8.38 -20.47
N LYS A 59 -1.62 8.43 -21.72
CA LYS A 59 -1.63 7.24 -22.61
C LYS A 59 -0.22 6.69 -22.87
N GLN A 60 0.77 7.57 -23.00
CA GLN A 60 2.17 7.17 -23.21
C GLN A 60 2.70 6.44 -21.97
N THR A 61 2.48 6.99 -20.77
CA THR A 61 2.88 6.37 -19.50
C THR A 61 2.21 5.01 -19.32
N ASP A 62 0.89 4.91 -19.53
CA ASP A 62 0.14 3.65 -19.44
C ASP A 62 0.66 2.60 -20.43
N SER A 63 0.98 3.00 -21.66
CA SER A 63 1.54 2.09 -22.67
C SER A 63 2.90 1.52 -22.24
N ILE A 64 3.78 2.35 -21.66
CA ILE A 64 5.07 1.90 -21.13
C ILE A 64 4.87 1.00 -19.92
N ILE A 65 3.99 1.36 -18.98
CA ILE A 65 3.72 0.52 -17.81
C ILE A 65 3.23 -0.85 -18.25
N LYS A 66 2.26 -0.92 -19.18
CA LYS A 66 1.70 -2.19 -19.68
C LYS A 66 2.70 -3.02 -20.50
N SER A 67 3.67 -2.40 -21.16
CA SER A 67 4.69 -3.17 -21.90
C SER A 67 5.62 -3.95 -20.94
N PHE A 68 5.92 -3.39 -19.78
CA PHE A 68 6.75 -4.06 -18.75
C PHE A 68 5.93 -4.86 -17.73
N TYR A 69 4.71 -4.41 -17.43
CA TYR A 69 3.82 -4.95 -16.41
C TYR A 69 2.41 -5.18 -16.98
N PRO A 70 2.23 -6.15 -17.89
CA PRO A 70 0.97 -6.35 -18.62
C PRO A 70 -0.22 -6.75 -17.72
N LEU A 71 0.07 -7.22 -16.50
CA LEU A 71 -0.93 -7.60 -15.50
C LEU A 71 -0.97 -6.62 -14.32
N ASP A 72 -0.43 -5.41 -14.48
CA ASP A 72 -0.46 -4.41 -13.41
C ASP A 72 -1.90 -4.10 -12.99
N LYS A 73 -2.10 -4.06 -11.68
CA LYS A 73 -3.37 -3.72 -11.04
C LYS A 73 -3.25 -2.47 -10.17
N ALA A 74 -2.07 -1.87 -10.07
CA ALA A 74 -1.79 -0.77 -9.17
C ALA A 74 -2.19 0.59 -9.78
N THR A 75 -3.38 0.69 -10.35
CA THR A 75 -3.91 1.92 -10.96
C THR A 75 -5.29 2.26 -10.43
N GLY A 76 -5.76 3.49 -10.67
CA GLY A 76 -7.08 3.95 -10.24
C GLY A 76 -7.11 4.52 -8.82
N PHE A 77 -5.94 4.72 -8.19
CA PHE A 77 -5.85 5.34 -6.88
C PHE A 77 -6.13 6.85 -6.93
N LYS A 78 -6.47 7.39 -5.77
CA LYS A 78 -6.63 8.82 -5.48
C LYS A 78 -5.64 9.27 -4.41
N ASP A 79 -5.45 10.58 -4.30
CA ASP A 79 -4.67 11.18 -3.22
C ASP A 79 -5.26 10.78 -1.85
N GLY A 80 -4.42 10.30 -0.95
CA GLY A 80 -4.83 9.80 0.36
C GLY A 80 -5.28 8.33 0.41
N ASP A 81 -5.43 7.64 -0.73
CA ASP A 81 -5.75 6.22 -0.72
C ASP A 81 -4.62 5.37 -0.11
N LEU A 82 -4.99 4.26 0.54
CA LEU A 82 -4.02 3.26 0.97
C LEU A 82 -3.52 2.47 -0.24
N ARG A 83 -2.24 2.63 -0.60
CA ARG A 83 -1.59 1.84 -1.65
C ARG A 83 -1.27 0.41 -1.22
N GLY A 84 -0.94 0.24 0.06
CA GLY A 84 -0.48 -1.01 0.62
C GLY A 84 0.27 -0.78 1.92
N ILE A 85 1.06 -1.77 2.31
CA ILE A 85 1.83 -1.73 3.56
C ILE A 85 3.26 -2.20 3.32
N TRP A 86 4.20 -1.63 4.08
CA TRP A 86 5.43 -2.32 4.41
C TRP A 86 5.11 -3.45 5.38
N SER A 87 5.68 -4.63 5.14
CA SER A 87 5.65 -5.74 6.09
C SER A 87 7.09 -6.20 6.32
N ILE A 88 7.57 -6.00 7.54
CA ILE A 88 8.95 -6.28 7.92
C ILE A 88 8.92 -7.27 9.08
N THR A 89 9.75 -8.30 8.99
CA THR A 89 9.91 -9.30 10.04
C THR A 89 11.34 -9.23 10.55
N PHE A 90 11.50 -8.98 11.84
CA PHE A 90 12.77 -9.08 12.54
C PHE A 90 12.87 -10.46 13.15
N ASN A 91 13.79 -11.27 12.63
CA ASN A 91 14.13 -12.55 13.21
C ASN A 91 15.07 -12.34 14.40
N LYS A 92 15.05 -13.28 15.34
CA LYS A 92 16.05 -13.33 16.39
C LYS A 92 17.42 -13.63 15.78
N ASN A 93 18.45 -12.92 16.23
CA ASN A 93 19.86 -13.24 15.95
C ASN A 93 20.31 -14.48 16.71
#